data_AF-A0A3D0Y110-F1
#
_entry.id   AF-A0A3D0Y110-F1
#
_cell.length_a   1.000
_cell.length_b   1.000
_cell.length_c   1.000
_cell.angle_alpha   90.00
_cell.angle_beta   90.00
_cell.angle_gamma   90.00
#
_symmetry.space_group_name_H-M   'P 1'
#
loop_
_entity.id
_entity.type
_entity.pdbx_description
1 polymer ?
#
loop_
_entity_poly.entity_id
_entity_poly.type
_entity_poly.pdbx_seq_one_letter_code
_entity_poly.pdbx_strand_id
1 'polypeptide(L)'
;MDNIIDDKVKNVIDIIKNMDLKNRLRLGVCMSSSAYTNLKYNKAHIHSIFDKKLKGIDNEYLASYVNMRKYPTILFVMAKIMEMNNQEQNQIAMYLYNSIN
;
A
#
# COMPACT_ATOMS: atom_id res chain seq x y z
N MET A 1 21.70 -0.28 19.91
CA MET A 1 20.91 0.78 19.25
C MET A 1 19.92 0.02 18.40
N ASP A 2 18.75 -0.30 18.96
CA ASP A 2 17.72 -0.98 18.19
C ASP A 2 17.37 -0.09 16.99
N ASN A 3 17.50 -0.66 15.79
CA ASN A 3 17.51 0.10 14.54
C ASN A 3 16.16 0.83 14.36
N ILE A 4 16.17 2.15 14.50
CA ILE A 4 15.02 3.05 14.24
C ILE A 4 14.37 2.76 12.86
N ILE A 5 15.16 2.27 11.90
CA ILE A 5 14.75 1.84 10.55
C ILE A 5 13.76 0.66 10.61
N ASP A 6 14.01 -0.31 11.50
CA ASP A 6 13.16 -1.50 11.64
C ASP A 6 11.82 -1.16 12.31
N ASP A 7 11.83 -0.19 13.23
CA ASP A 7 10.63 0.22 13.96
C ASP A 7 9.59 0.90 13.06
N LYS A 8 10.03 1.75 12.11
CA LYS A 8 9.12 2.40 11.14
C LYS A 8 8.41 1.40 10.24
N VAL A 9 9.16 0.44 9.68
CA VAL A 9 8.63 -0.60 8.81
C VAL A 9 7.65 -1.49 9.59
N LYS A 10 8.05 -1.92 10.78
CA LYS A 10 7.22 -2.74 11.67
C LYS A 10 5.90 -2.04 12.02
N ASN A 11 5.96 -0.77 12.41
CA ASN A 11 4.76 0.03 12.74
C ASN A 11 3.79 0.10 11.57
N VAL A 12 4.27 0.34 10.33
CA VAL A 12 3.40 0.35 9.15
C VAL A 12 2.84 -1.04 8.84
N ILE A 13 3.66 -2.09 8.95
CA ILE A 13 3.22 -3.48 8.76
C ILE A 13 2.11 -3.84 9.76
N ASP A 14 2.23 -3.43 11.02
CA ASP A 14 1.21 -3.70 12.04
C ASP A 14 -0.10 -2.96 11.76
N ILE A 15 -0.05 -1.76 11.18
CA ILE A 15 -1.27 -1.09 10.69
C ILE A 15 -1.87 -1.88 9.51
N ILE A 16 -1.05 -2.32 8.55
CA ILE A 16 -1.51 -3.09 7.37
C ILE A 16 -2.16 -4.42 7.77
N LYS A 17 -1.62 -5.11 8.78
CA LYS A 17 -2.20 -6.36 9.32
C LYS A 17 -3.66 -6.17 9.77
N ASN A 18 -3.94 -5.02 10.38
CA ASN A 18 -5.26 -4.70 10.93
C ASN A 18 -6.24 -4.13 9.89
N MET A 19 -5.80 -3.88 8.65
CA MET A 19 -6.70 -3.44 7.58
C MET A 19 -7.60 -4.57 7.09
N ASP A 20 -8.78 -4.24 6.59
CA ASP A 20 -9.55 -5.18 5.77
C ASP A 20 -8.90 -5.40 4.38
N LEU A 21 -9.36 -6.43 3.67
CA LEU A 21 -8.84 -6.77 2.34
C LEU A 21 -8.96 -5.61 1.33
N LYS A 22 -10.08 -4.90 1.31
CA LYS A 22 -10.30 -3.80 0.36
C LYS A 22 -9.31 -2.67 0.61
N ASN A 23 -9.07 -2.33 1.87
CA ASN A 23 -8.11 -1.30 2.25
C ASN A 23 -6.66 -1.70 1.96
N ARG A 24 -6.28 -2.98 2.15
CA ARG A 24 -4.98 -3.48 1.68
C ARG A 24 -4.83 -3.36 0.17
N LEU A 25 -5.87 -3.73 -0.58
CA LEU A 25 -5.85 -3.65 -2.04
C LEU A 25 -5.74 -2.20 -2.53
N ARG A 26 -6.53 -1.29 -1.96
CA ARG A 26 -6.46 0.16 -2.25
C ARG A 26 -5.08 0.72 -1.92
N LEU A 27 -4.49 0.35 -0.78
CA LEU A 27 -3.13 0.76 -0.45
C LEU A 27 -2.12 0.28 -1.51
N GLY A 28 -2.26 -0.95 -2.00
CA GLY A 28 -1.41 -1.50 -3.06
C GLY A 28 -1.55 -0.73 -4.38
N VAL A 29 -2.77 -0.35 -4.76
CA VAL A 29 -3.04 0.55 -5.90
C VAL A 29 -2.36 1.91 -5.70
N CYS A 30 -2.47 2.52 -4.51
CA CYS A 30 -1.85 3.82 -4.22
C CYS A 30 -0.33 3.76 -4.24
N MET A 31 0.26 2.75 -3.59
CA MET A 31 1.72 2.59 -3.50
C MET A 31 2.34 2.28 -4.87
N SER A 32 1.64 1.57 -5.74
CA SER A 32 2.13 1.27 -7.10
C SER A 32 1.91 2.40 -8.10
N SER A 33 0.95 3.30 -7.87
CA SER A 33 0.69 4.46 -8.74
C SER A 33 1.40 5.76 -8.31
N SER A 34 1.80 5.86 -7.04
CA SER A 34 2.41 7.08 -6.48
C SER A 34 3.77 7.41 -7.10
N ALA A 35 4.02 8.67 -7.50
CA ALA A 35 5.35 9.13 -7.89
C ALA A 35 6.36 9.16 -6.72
N TYR A 36 5.87 9.12 -5.47
CA TYR A 36 6.66 9.29 -4.25
C TYR A 36 7.12 7.97 -3.63
N THR A 37 6.95 6.85 -4.33
CA THR A 37 7.42 5.53 -3.90
C THR A 37 8.43 4.99 -4.90
N ASN A 38 9.62 4.66 -4.40
CA ASN A 38 10.78 4.19 -5.14
C ASN A 38 10.91 2.66 -5.03
N LEU A 39 9.99 1.96 -5.68
CA LEU A 39 9.97 0.50 -5.70
C LEU A 39 10.98 -0.03 -6.71
N LYS A 40 11.78 -1.03 -6.30
CA LYS A 40 12.67 -1.80 -7.18
C LYS A 40 11.88 -2.74 -8.11
N TYR A 41 10.64 -3.02 -7.75
CA TYR A 41 9.75 -3.89 -8.49
C TYR A 41 9.03 -3.15 -9.63
N ASN A 42 8.53 -3.89 -10.62
CA ASN A 42 7.74 -3.31 -11.70
C ASN A 42 6.39 -2.79 -11.17
N LYS A 43 6.30 -1.46 -11.04
CA LYS A 43 5.12 -0.77 -10.50
C LYS A 43 3.86 -1.02 -11.32
N ALA A 44 3.96 -1.04 -12.65
CA ALA A 44 2.81 -1.29 -13.52
C ALA A 44 2.25 -2.70 -13.35
N HIS A 45 3.13 -3.69 -13.22
CA HIS A 45 2.73 -5.08 -12.96
C HIS A 45 2.05 -5.22 -11.59
N ILE A 46 2.68 -4.70 -10.53
CA ILE A 46 2.10 -4.70 -9.18
C ILE A 46 0.74 -4.01 -9.19
N HIS A 47 0.65 -2.81 -9.79
CA HIS A 47 -0.59 -2.05 -9.89
C HIS A 47 -1.72 -2.87 -10.51
N SER A 48 -1.45 -3.53 -11.64
CA SER A 48 -2.43 -4.34 -12.35
C SER A 48 -3.00 -5.49 -11.49
N ILE A 49 -2.15 -6.14 -10.67
CA ILE A 49 -2.59 -7.21 -9.77
C ILE A 49 -3.56 -6.68 -8.71
N PHE A 50 -3.20 -5.58 -8.05
CA PHE A 50 -4.04 -4.96 -7.02
C PHE A 50 -5.34 -4.39 -7.60
N ASP A 51 -5.24 -3.67 -8.73
CA ASP A 51 -6.39 -3.07 -9.41
C ASP A 51 -7.39 -4.14 -9.87
N LYS A 52 -6.93 -5.22 -10.50
CA LYS A 52 -7.79 -6.32 -10.95
C LYS A 52 -8.51 -6.99 -9.78
N LYS A 53 -7.80 -7.28 -8.67
CA LYS A 53 -8.41 -7.88 -7.48
C LYS A 53 -9.44 -6.94 -6.84
N LEU A 54 -9.13 -5.65 -6.71
CA LEU A 54 -10.03 -4.67 -6.12
C LEU A 54 -11.30 -4.49 -6.95
N LYS A 55 -11.16 -4.38 -8.27
CA LYS A 55 -12.28 -4.35 -9.22
C LYS A 55 -13.19 -5.57 -9.07
N GLY A 56 -12.63 -6.75 -8.82
CA GLY A 56 -13.41 -7.97 -8.63
C GLY A 56 -14.29 -8.00 -7.38
N ILE A 57 -14.00 -7.17 -6.36
CA ILE A 57 -14.68 -7.26 -5.04
C ILE A 57 -15.28 -5.94 -4.56
N ASP A 58 -15.09 -4.85 -5.29
CA ASP A 58 -15.50 -3.51 -4.85
C ASP A 58 -16.20 -2.72 -5.96
N ASN A 59 -17.54 -2.83 -5.97
CA ASN A 59 -18.39 -2.17 -6.97
C ASN A 59 -18.27 -0.63 -6.94
N GLU A 60 -18.01 -0.03 -5.77
CA GLU A 60 -17.80 1.42 -5.67
C GLU A 60 -16.53 1.87 -6.40
N TYR A 61 -15.45 1.08 -6.29
CA TYR A 61 -14.20 1.32 -6.99
C TYR A 61 -14.35 1.16 -8.51
N LEU A 62 -15.18 0.21 -8.95
CA LEU A 62 -15.49 0.01 -10.38
C LEU A 62 -16.30 1.16 -10.98
N ALA A 63 -17.29 1.66 -10.24
CA ALA A 63 -18.30 2.57 -10.77
C ALA A 63 -17.96 4.05 -10.64
N SER A 64 -16.93 4.42 -9.86
CA SER A 64 -16.69 5.83 -9.51
C SER A 64 -15.22 6.21 -9.37
N TYR A 65 -14.95 7.52 -9.48
CA TYR A 65 -13.66 8.08 -9.11
C TYR A 65 -13.47 7.93 -7.59
N VAL A 66 -12.44 7.19 -7.19
CA VAL A 66 -12.15 6.90 -5.79
C VAL A 66 -11.81 8.19 -5.04
N ASN A 67 -12.72 8.65 -4.19
CA ASN A 67 -12.43 9.77 -3.30
C ASN A 67 -11.52 9.31 -2.16
N MET A 68 -10.22 9.62 -2.28
CA MET A 68 -9.21 9.28 -1.27
C MET A 68 -9.51 9.83 0.13
N ARG A 69 -10.31 10.92 0.24
CA ARG A 69 -10.74 11.46 1.54
C ARG A 69 -11.60 10.49 2.35
N LYS A 70 -12.25 9.52 1.69
CA LYS A 70 -13.01 8.45 2.36
C LYS A 70 -12.12 7.44 3.08
N TYR A 71 -10.81 7.44 2.81
CA TYR A 71 -9.87 6.42 3.28
C TYR A 71 -8.71 7.05 4.07
N PRO A 72 -9.00 7.68 5.24
CA PRO A 72 -7.99 8.39 6.02
C PRO A 72 -6.84 7.48 6.47
N THR A 73 -7.11 6.20 6.77
CA THR A 73 -6.07 5.23 7.13
C THR A 73 -5.08 4.98 5.98
N ILE A 74 -5.57 4.93 4.73
CA ILE A 74 -4.72 4.73 3.55
C ILE A 74 -3.84 5.95 3.33
N LEU A 75 -4.43 7.17 3.44
CA LEU A 75 -3.67 8.41 3.37
C LEU A 75 -2.59 8.49 4.45
N PHE A 76 -2.93 8.14 5.69
CA PHE A 76 -1.99 8.11 6.80
C PHE A 76 -0.83 7.14 6.55
N VAL A 77 -1.12 5.91 6.12
CA VAL A 77 -0.08 4.92 5.83
C VAL A 77 0.80 5.35 4.65
N MET A 78 0.21 5.90 3.59
CA MET A 78 0.98 6.46 2.47
C MET A 78 1.90 7.59 2.91
N ALA A 79 1.44 8.50 3.78
CA ALA A 79 2.29 9.56 4.33
C ALA A 79 3.50 8.97 5.08
N LYS A 80 3.29 7.93 5.90
CA LYS A 80 4.38 7.23 6.59
C LYS A 80 5.36 6.55 5.62
N ILE A 81 4.86 5.91 4.56
CA ILE A 81 5.69 5.28 3.53
C ILE A 81 6.54 6.32 2.76
N MET A 82 6.00 7.52 2.52
CA MET A 82 6.74 8.59 1.83
C MET A 82 7.91 9.15 2.64
N GLU A 83 7.88 9.04 3.97
CA GLU A 83 8.99 9.41 4.86
C GLU A 83 10.11 8.36 4.91
N MET A 84 9.89 7.18 4.31
CA MET A 84 10.81 6.06 4.34
C MET A 84 11.78 6.05 3.16
N ASN A 85 12.95 5.46 3.38
CA ASN A 85 13.93 5.22 2.33
C ASN A 85 13.49 4.09 1.39
N ASN A 86 14.20 3.93 0.28
CA ASN A 86 13.85 2.94 -0.74
C ASN A 86 13.82 1.50 -0.19
N GLN A 87 14.73 1.11 0.70
CA GLN A 87 14.76 -0.24 1.26
C GLN A 87 13.51 -0.53 2.08
N GLU A 88 13.16 0.38 2.98
CA GLU A 88 11.96 0.29 3.84
C GLU A 88 10.67 0.24 2.99
N GLN A 89 10.55 1.10 1.99
CA GLN A 89 9.41 1.09 1.05
C GLN A 89 9.28 -0.25 0.33
N ASN A 90 10.40 -0.85 -0.11
CA ASN A 90 10.38 -2.14 -0.79
C ASN A 90 9.99 -3.29 0.15
N GLN A 91 10.40 -3.25 1.43
CA GLN A 91 9.95 -4.23 2.43
C GLN A 91 8.44 -4.19 2.63
N ILE A 92 7.87 -2.98 2.73
CA ILE A 92 6.41 -2.80 2.86
C ILE A 92 5.68 -3.26 1.60
N ALA A 93 6.19 -2.92 0.40
CA ALA A 93 5.59 -3.37 -0.86
C ALA A 93 5.56 -4.90 -0.96
N MET A 94 6.67 -5.55 -0.60
CA MET A 94 6.78 -7.02 -0.60
C MET A 94 5.82 -7.66 0.40
N TYR A 95 5.74 -7.12 1.62
CA TYR A 95 4.80 -7.58 2.63
C TYR A 95 3.35 -7.44 2.15
N LEU A 96 2.98 -6.28 1.63
CA LEU A 96 1.63 -6.00 1.15
C LEU A 96 1.24 -6.93 0.01
N TYR A 97 2.15 -7.18 -0.94
CA TYR A 97 1.94 -8.14 -2.03
C TYR A 97 1.71 -9.57 -1.50
N ASN A 98 2.48 -10.00 -0.52
CA ASN A 98 2.31 -11.33 0.07
C ASN A 98 1.04 -11.44 0.94
N SER A 99 0.48 -10.32 1.40
CA SER A 99 -0.74 -10.30 2.23
C SER A 99 -2.06 -10.40 1.44
N ILE A 100 -1.98 -10.42 0.10
CA ILE A 100 -3.14 -10.51 -0.81
C ILE A 100 -3.16 -11.77 -1.68
N ASN A 101 -2.09 -12.57 -1.60
CA ASN A 101 -2.01 -13.92 -2.16
C ASN A 101 -2.55 -14.92 -1.14
#